data_AF-A0A2H3E5N5-F1
#
_entry.id   AF-A0A2H3E5N5-F1
#
_cell.length_a   1.000
_cell.length_b   1.000
_cell.length_c   1.000
_cell.angle_alpha   90.00
_cell.angle_beta   90.00
_cell.angle_gamma   90.00
#
_symmetry.space_group_name_H-M   'P 1'
#
loop_
_entity.id
_entity.type
_entity.pdbx_description
1 polymer ?
#
loop_
_entity_poly.entity_id
_entity_poly.type
_entity_poly.pdbx_seq_one_letter_code
_entity_poly.pdbx_strand_id
1 'polypeptide(L)'
;MRIRTSATVTQRCNGVSMSAAERSVARYEKSLSEAIAYGQSLQADYKADHRPEVKGIFKKTFGILAWVDPLEAGGSAAEVVGIEARIALANELNQAILSKLFFSSSVDAMLRAQQSPKDGLPILRWRHCIATQPSVSSS
;
A
#
# COMPACT_ATOMS: atom_id res chain seq x y z
N MET A 1 -24.64 -39.79 45.53
CA MET A 1 -24.49 -39.01 44.28
C MET A 1 -24.46 -37.52 44.66
N ARG A 2 -23.28 -36.89 44.67
CA ARG A 2 -23.07 -35.50 45.11
C ARG A 2 -23.22 -34.58 43.90
N ILE A 3 -24.26 -33.75 43.88
CA ILE A 3 -24.41 -32.67 42.90
C ILE A 3 -23.51 -31.52 43.35
N ARG A 4 -22.49 -31.20 42.56
CA ARG A 4 -21.62 -30.04 42.78
C ARG A 4 -22.35 -28.81 42.22
N THR A 5 -22.66 -27.86 43.10
CA THR A 5 -23.18 -26.53 42.80
C THR A 5 -22.19 -25.75 41.93
N SER A 6 -22.67 -25.16 40.83
CA SER A 6 -21.90 -24.20 40.04
C SER A 6 -22.05 -22.82 40.67
N ALA A 7 -20.96 -22.30 41.23
CA ALA A 7 -20.88 -20.92 41.70
C ALA A 7 -20.83 -19.98 40.49
N THR A 8 -21.78 -19.05 40.44
CA THR A 8 -21.77 -17.91 39.51
C THR A 8 -20.55 -17.05 39.82
N VAL A 9 -19.62 -16.96 38.86
CA VAL A 9 -18.54 -15.97 38.90
C VAL A 9 -19.16 -14.60 38.65
N THR A 10 -19.44 -13.86 39.72
CA THR A 10 -19.68 -12.42 39.65
C THR A 10 -18.36 -11.72 39.40
N GLN A 11 -17.99 -11.53 38.12
CA GLN A 11 -16.91 -10.62 37.74
C GLN A 11 -17.40 -9.18 37.96
N ARG A 12 -17.12 -8.64 39.16
CA ARG A 12 -17.07 -7.20 39.37
C ARG A 12 -15.80 -6.67 38.69
N CYS A 13 -15.96 -5.93 37.60
CA CYS A 13 -14.97 -4.97 37.15
C CYS A 13 -15.71 -3.69 36.78
N ASN A 14 -15.59 -2.67 37.64
CA ASN A 14 -15.88 -1.28 37.25
C ASN A 14 -14.78 -0.86 36.28
N GLY A 15 -14.89 -1.28 35.02
CA GLY A 15 -14.20 -0.65 33.91
C GLY A 15 -14.95 0.63 33.58
N VAL A 16 -14.27 1.77 33.63
CA VAL A 16 -14.78 3.00 33.01
C VAL A 16 -15.00 2.66 31.53
N SER A 17 -16.26 2.42 31.16
CA SER A 17 -16.66 2.18 29.79
C SER A 17 -16.47 3.50 29.05
N MET A 18 -15.31 3.67 28.41
CA MET A 18 -15.07 4.80 27.52
C MET A 18 -16.23 4.90 26.53
N SER A 19 -16.74 6.10 26.32
CA SER A 19 -17.71 6.40 25.29
C SER A 19 -17.13 6.12 23.89
N ALA A 20 -18.02 6.02 22.89
CA ALA A 20 -17.58 5.88 21.50
C ALA A 20 -16.76 7.09 21.03
N ALA A 21 -17.11 8.29 21.50
CA ALA A 21 -16.41 9.54 21.19
C ALA A 21 -14.99 9.56 21.77
N GLU A 22 -14.81 9.14 23.02
CA GLU A 22 -13.48 9.07 23.63
C GLU A 22 -12.58 8.06 22.91
N ARG A 23 -13.14 6.93 22.45
CA ARG A 23 -12.41 5.97 21.61
C ARG A 23 -12.02 6.55 20.26
N SER A 24 -12.88 7.33 19.61
CA SER A 24 -12.54 7.95 18.33
C SER A 24 -11.45 9.00 18.46
N VAL A 25 -11.50 9.82 19.52
CA VAL A 25 -10.46 10.82 19.82
C VAL A 25 -9.12 10.13 20.09
N ALA A 26 -9.09 9.11 20.96
CA ALA A 26 -7.85 8.38 21.24
C ALA A 26 -7.24 7.71 19.99
N ARG A 27 -8.08 7.17 19.09
CA ARG A 27 -7.62 6.62 17.80
C ARG A 27 -7.09 7.71 16.87
N TYR A 28 -7.77 8.84 16.81
CA TYR A 28 -7.35 10.00 16.02
C TYR A 28 -5.97 10.49 16.47
N GLU A 29 -5.79 10.77 17.76
CA GLU A 29 -4.53 11.24 18.34
C GLU A 29 -3.38 10.26 18.09
N LYS A 30 -3.65 8.96 18.25
CA LYS A 30 -2.67 7.91 17.93
C LYS A 30 -2.28 7.94 16.45
N SER A 31 -3.26 7.95 15.56
CA SER A 31 -3.00 7.93 14.11
C SER A 31 -2.27 9.18 13.63
N LEU A 32 -2.58 10.35 14.20
CA LEU A 32 -1.88 11.60 13.91
C LEU A 32 -0.43 11.53 14.38
N SER A 33 -0.18 11.00 15.58
CA SER A 33 1.17 10.84 16.13
C SER A 33 2.01 9.88 15.27
N GLU A 34 1.44 8.75 14.86
CA GLU A 34 2.09 7.78 13.97
C GLU A 34 2.40 8.39 12.60
N ALA A 35 1.48 9.16 12.03
CA ALA A 35 1.68 9.84 10.75
C ALA A 35 2.80 10.90 10.82
N ILE A 36 2.87 11.68 11.91
CA ILE A 36 3.95 12.67 12.12
C ILE A 36 5.30 11.96 12.25
N ALA A 37 5.38 10.90 13.05
CA ALA A 37 6.61 10.13 13.23
C ALA A 37 7.10 9.50 11.91
N TYR A 38 6.18 8.94 11.12
CA TYR A 38 6.50 8.40 9.80
C TYR A 38 7.00 9.49 8.83
N GLY A 39 6.36 10.66 8.85
CA GLY A 39 6.82 11.81 8.06
C GLY A 39 8.25 12.23 8.43
N GLN A 40 8.55 12.31 9.72
CA GLN A 40 9.89 12.65 10.22
C GLN A 40 10.96 11.64 9.79
N SER A 41 10.66 10.34 9.86
CA SER A 41 11.59 9.31 9.36
C SER A 41 11.80 9.43 7.86
N LEU A 42 10.74 9.66 7.09
CA LEU A 42 10.83 9.81 5.64
C LEU A 42 11.64 11.06 5.24
N GLN A 43 11.49 12.16 5.98
CA GLN A 43 12.30 13.36 5.77
C GLN A 43 13.79 13.11 6.05
N ALA A 44 14.12 12.24 7.02
CA ALA A 44 15.49 11.85 7.31
C ALA A 44 16.09 11.01 6.17
N ASP A 45 15.34 10.05 5.65
CA ASP A 45 15.76 9.18 4.53
C ASP A 45 16.10 9.98 3.28
N TYR A 46 15.33 11.04 3.00
CA TYR A 46 15.51 11.92 1.83
C TYR A 46 16.27 13.21 2.13
N LYS A 47 16.92 13.33 3.30
CA LYS A 47 17.60 14.57 3.72
C LYS A 47 18.70 15.02 2.74
N ALA A 48 19.41 14.06 2.15
CA ALA A 48 20.47 14.30 1.17
C ALA A 48 19.94 14.45 -0.27
N ASP A 49 18.63 14.27 -0.51
CA ASP A 49 18.03 14.48 -1.82
C ASP A 49 17.78 15.98 -2.06
N HIS A 50 18.50 16.55 -3.02
CA HIS A 50 18.42 17.96 -3.38
C HIS A 50 17.46 18.25 -4.52
N ARG A 51 16.82 17.23 -5.11
CA ARG A 51 15.90 17.38 -6.23
C ARG A 51 14.71 18.26 -5.83
N PRO A 52 14.44 19.36 -6.55
CA PRO A 52 13.41 20.32 -6.17
C PRO A 52 12.01 19.70 -6.09
N GLU A 53 11.72 18.69 -6.91
CA GLU A 53 10.47 17.93 -6.90
C GLU A 53 10.27 17.16 -5.58
N VAL A 54 11.32 16.52 -5.06
CA VAL A 54 11.25 15.76 -3.80
C VAL A 54 11.00 16.72 -2.63
N LYS A 55 11.75 17.83 -2.58
CA LYS A 55 11.52 18.89 -1.59
C LYS A 55 10.14 19.52 -1.71
N GLY A 56 9.66 19.71 -2.93
CA GLY A 56 8.33 20.23 -3.24
C GLY A 56 7.22 19.32 -2.68
N ILE A 57 7.35 18.01 -2.84
CA ILE A 57 6.40 17.02 -2.30
C ILE A 57 6.35 17.12 -0.77
N PHE A 58 7.50 17.10 -0.08
CA PHE A 58 7.52 17.25 1.38
C PHE A 58 6.87 18.55 1.85
N LYS A 59 7.17 19.68 1.19
CA LYS A 59 6.54 20.96 1.52
C LYS A 59 5.02 20.93 1.37
N LYS A 60 4.52 20.33 0.30
CA LYS A 60 3.07 20.18 0.06
C LYS A 60 2.42 19.27 1.11
N THR A 61 3.00 18.10 1.37
CA THR A 61 2.44 17.11 2.30
C THR A 61 2.44 17.61 3.73
N PHE A 62 3.56 18.16 4.23
CA PHE A 62 3.60 18.70 5.60
C PHE A 62 2.82 20.01 5.75
N GLY A 63 2.63 20.77 4.66
CA GLY A 63 1.82 21.97 4.66
C GLY A 63 0.36 21.73 5.07
N ILE A 64 -0.14 20.50 4.94
CA ILE A 64 -1.48 20.11 5.39
C ILE A 64 -1.64 20.34 6.91
N LEU A 65 -0.59 20.08 7.69
CA LEU A 65 -0.61 20.19 9.16
C LEU A 65 -0.78 21.64 9.65
N ALA A 66 -0.64 22.63 8.77
CA ALA A 66 -0.86 24.04 9.11
C ALA A 66 -2.35 24.39 9.29
N TRP A 67 -3.26 23.47 8.94
CA TRP A 67 -4.71 23.72 8.90
C TRP A 67 -5.45 22.77 9.84
N VAL A 68 -6.47 23.32 10.52
CA VAL A 68 -7.43 22.52 11.30
C VAL A 68 -8.32 21.70 10.36
N ASP A 69 -8.82 22.34 9.30
CA ASP A 69 -9.49 21.68 8.18
C ASP A 69 -8.83 22.11 6.85
N PRO A 70 -8.01 21.24 6.24
CA PRO A 70 -7.33 21.53 4.99
C PRO A 70 -8.26 21.54 3.76
N LEU A 71 -9.46 20.94 3.83
CA LEU A 71 -10.45 21.00 2.75
C LEU A 71 -11.14 22.37 2.73
N GLU A 72 -11.55 22.85 3.90
CA GLU A 72 -12.15 24.19 4.04
C GLU A 72 -11.13 25.31 3.78
N ALA A 73 -9.86 25.13 4.19
CA ALA A 73 -8.80 26.09 3.93
C ALA A 73 -8.54 26.34 2.43
N GLY A 74 -8.91 25.39 1.57
CA GLY A 74 -8.76 25.51 0.12
C GLY A 74 -7.31 25.50 -0.38
N GLY A 75 -7.14 25.96 -1.61
CA GLY A 75 -5.83 26.11 -2.26
C GLY A 75 -5.01 24.81 -2.30
N SER A 76 -3.70 24.94 -2.11
CA SER A 76 -2.77 23.81 -2.20
C SER A 76 -2.95 22.74 -1.12
N ALA A 77 -3.60 23.08 0.01
CA ALA A 77 -3.89 22.09 1.04
C ALA A 77 -5.03 21.17 0.58
N ALA A 78 -6.15 21.76 0.13
CA ALA A 78 -7.31 21.04 -0.39
C ALA A 78 -6.97 20.18 -1.61
N GLU A 79 -6.09 20.66 -2.49
CA GLU A 79 -5.59 19.91 -3.66
C GLU A 79 -4.93 18.58 -3.30
N VAL A 80 -4.34 18.45 -2.10
CA VAL A 80 -3.65 17.22 -1.69
C VAL A 80 -4.55 16.29 -0.88
N VAL A 81 -5.44 16.85 -0.05
CA VAL A 81 -6.34 16.06 0.82
C VAL A 81 -7.64 15.63 0.14
N GLY A 82 -7.96 16.22 -1.02
CA GLY A 82 -9.17 15.96 -1.78
C GLY A 82 -9.32 14.51 -2.24
N ILE A 83 -10.58 14.10 -2.48
CA ILE A 83 -10.88 12.77 -3.04
C ILE A 83 -10.29 12.59 -4.44
N GLU A 84 -10.37 13.64 -5.28
CA GLU A 84 -9.80 13.62 -6.64
C GLU A 84 -8.29 13.39 -6.63
N ALA A 85 -7.58 13.97 -5.65
CA ALA A 85 -6.14 13.76 -5.48
C ALA A 85 -5.81 12.29 -5.21
N ARG A 86 -6.61 11.63 -4.37
CA ARG A 86 -6.46 10.19 -4.08
C ARG A 86 -6.77 9.33 -5.30
N ILE A 87 -7.79 9.68 -6.08
CA ILE A 87 -8.16 8.96 -7.31
C ILE A 87 -7.03 9.09 -8.35
N ALA A 88 -6.53 10.31 -8.57
CA ALA A 88 -5.43 10.57 -9.49
C ALA A 88 -4.17 9.77 -9.09
N LEU A 89 -3.80 9.81 -7.80
CA LEU A 89 -2.67 9.04 -7.28
C LEU A 89 -2.86 7.54 -7.46
N ALA A 90 -4.05 7.01 -7.18
CA ALA A 90 -4.34 5.59 -7.38
C ALA A 90 -4.21 5.18 -8.86
N ASN A 91 -4.69 6.01 -9.79
CA ASN A 91 -4.58 5.76 -11.22
C ASN A 91 -3.11 5.77 -11.69
N GLU A 92 -2.33 6.77 -11.27
CA GLU A 92 -0.90 6.85 -11.58
C GLU A 92 -0.15 5.62 -11.04
N LEU A 93 -0.40 5.26 -9.77
CA LEU A 93 0.22 4.10 -9.14
C LEU A 93 -0.15 2.80 -9.86
N ASN A 94 -1.42 2.62 -10.20
CA ASN A 94 -1.88 1.45 -10.94
C ASN A 94 -1.17 1.33 -12.30
N GLN A 95 -1.06 2.43 -13.04
CA GLN A 95 -0.36 2.44 -14.33
C GLN A 95 1.14 2.16 -14.17
N ALA A 96 1.78 2.75 -13.16
CA ALA A 96 3.19 2.52 -12.86
C ALA A 96 3.45 1.04 -12.55
N ILE A 97 2.62 0.41 -11.71
CA ILE A 97 2.72 -1.02 -11.39
C ILE A 97 2.57 -1.87 -12.65
N LEU A 98 1.51 -1.63 -13.44
CA LEU A 98 1.25 -2.39 -14.66
C LEU A 98 2.43 -2.30 -15.64
N SER A 99 3.00 -1.09 -15.81
CA SER A 99 4.15 -0.90 -16.68
C SER A 99 5.38 -1.68 -16.19
N LYS A 100 5.71 -1.60 -14.90
CA LYS A 100 6.87 -2.28 -14.30
C LYS A 100 6.75 -3.81 -14.41
N LEU A 101 5.55 -4.35 -14.17
CA LEU A 101 5.28 -5.78 -14.30
C LEU A 101 5.39 -6.27 -15.75
N PHE A 102 4.88 -5.47 -16.71
CA PHE A 102 4.96 -5.81 -18.13
C PHE A 102 6.41 -5.83 -18.65
N PHE A 103 7.22 -4.84 -18.26
CA PHE A 103 8.62 -4.81 -18.67
C PHE A 103 9.46 -5.91 -18.02
N SER A 104 9.19 -6.29 -16.75
CA SER A 104 9.86 -7.43 -16.12
C SER A 104 9.54 -8.73 -16.86
N SER A 105 8.26 -9.01 -17.12
CA SER A 105 7.83 -10.24 -17.79
C SER A 105 8.45 -10.43 -19.18
N SER A 106 8.49 -9.39 -20.00
CA SER A 106 9.08 -9.47 -21.35
C SER A 106 10.61 -9.60 -21.32
N VAL A 107 11.30 -8.82 -20.48
CA VAL A 107 12.77 -8.92 -20.37
C VAL A 107 13.18 -10.28 -19.79
N ASP A 108 12.45 -10.80 -18.81
CA ASP A 108 12.69 -12.13 -18.23
C ASP A 108 12.39 -13.26 -19.24
N ALA A 109 11.42 -13.07 -20.14
CA ALA A 109 11.16 -14.00 -21.24
C ALA A 109 12.29 -13.95 -22.29
N MET A 110 12.79 -12.76 -22.63
CA MET A 110 13.90 -12.59 -23.57
C MET A 110 15.23 -13.10 -23.00
N LEU A 111 15.49 -12.87 -21.71
CA LEU A 111 16.69 -13.35 -21.04
C LEU A 111 16.73 -14.88 -21.01
N ARG A 112 15.58 -15.52 -20.73
CA ARG A 112 15.41 -16.98 -20.85
C ARG A 112 15.60 -17.50 -22.27
N ALA A 113 15.14 -16.76 -23.28
CA ALA A 113 15.35 -17.12 -24.68
C ALA A 113 16.84 -17.01 -25.11
N GLN A 114 17.60 -16.08 -24.53
CA GLN A 114 19.04 -15.90 -24.80
C GLN A 114 19.92 -16.90 -24.04
N GLN A 115 19.55 -17.27 -22.82
CA GLN A 115 20.30 -18.25 -22.01
C GLN A 115 19.96 -19.70 -22.31
N SER A 116 19.11 -19.96 -23.31
CA SER A 116 18.99 -21.31 -23.87
C SER A 116 20.35 -21.72 -24.44
N PRO A 117 20.94 -22.84 -23.98
CA PRO A 117 22.24 -23.30 -24.47
C PRO A 117 22.23 -23.43 -25.99
N LYS A 118 23.23 -22.83 -26.66
CA LYS A 118 23.47 -23.00 -28.11
C LYS A 118 24.26 -24.27 -28.42
N ASP A 119 24.31 -25.20 -27.48
CA ASP A 119 25.00 -26.47 -27.65
C ASP A 119 24.16 -27.32 -28.60
N GLY A 120 24.63 -27.40 -29.84
CA GLY A 120 23.89 -27.88 -30.98
C GLY A 120 23.26 -29.26 -30.76
N LEU A 121 21.94 -29.29 -30.67
CA LEU A 121 21.11 -30.42 -31.05
C LEU A 121 19.83 -29.91 -31.74
N PRO A 122 19.37 -30.60 -32.80
CA PRO A 122 18.58 -29.99 -33.87
C PRO A 122 17.12 -29.81 -33.45
N ILE A 123 16.55 -28.63 -33.75
CA ILE A 123 15.22 -28.25 -34.30
C ILE A 123 13.93 -28.98 -33.82
N LEU A 124 13.99 -30.15 -33.20
CA LEU A 124 12.85 -31.01 -32.86
C LEU A 124 12.24 -30.69 -31.48
N ARG A 125 12.93 -29.97 -30.58
CA ARG A 125 12.39 -29.69 -29.23
C ARG A 125 11.37 -28.55 -29.21
N TRP A 126 11.45 -27.60 -30.15
CA TRP A 126 10.51 -26.47 -30.23
C TRP A 126 9.09 -26.90 -30.64
N ARG A 127 8.94 -27.98 -31.41
CA ARG A 127 7.62 -28.50 -31.81
C ARG A 127 6.81 -29.06 -30.64
N HIS A 128 7.46 -29.56 -29.59
CA HIS A 128 6.75 -30.14 -28.44
C HIS A 128 6.21 -29.10 -27.46
N CYS A 129 6.77 -27.88 -27.44
CA CYS A 129 6.33 -26.82 -26.54
C CYS A 129 5.10 -26.06 -27.08
N ILE A 130 4.91 -26.01 -28.41
CA ILE A 130 3.72 -25.39 -29.03
C ILE A 130 2.48 -26.31 -28.91
N ALA A 131 2.68 -27.63 -28.79
CA ALA A 131 1.58 -28.61 -28.75
C ALA A 131 0.90 -28.76 -27.38
N THR A 132 1.41 -28.11 -26.32
CA THR A 132 0.84 -28.19 -24.97
C THR A 132 0.30 -26.85 -24.50
N GLN A 133 -0.51 -26.19 -25.34
CA GLN A 133 -1.49 -25.26 -24.81
C GLN A 133 -2.67 -26.07 -24.27
N PRO A 134 -3.06 -25.95 -22.99
CA PRO A 134 -4.28 -26.57 -22.52
C PRO A 134 -5.45 -25.88 -23.21
N SER A 135 -6.18 -26.63 -24.04
CA SER A 135 -7.49 -26.21 -24.54
C SER A 135 -8.38 -25.91 -23.33
N VAL A 136 -8.78 -24.66 -23.18
CA VAL A 136 -9.85 -24.26 -22.27
C VAL A 136 -11.11 -24.98 -22.75
N SER A 137 -11.53 -26.03 -22.05
CA SER A 137 -12.83 -26.66 -22.27
C SER A 137 -13.88 -25.81 -21.58
N SER A 138 -14.62 -25.05 -22.37
CA SER A 138 -15.89 -24.45 -21.96
C SER A 138 -16.91 -25.56 -21.70
N SER A 139 -17.51 -25.55 -20.51
CA SER A 139 -18.80 -26.16 -20.17
C SER A 139 -19.50 -25.27 -19.16
#